data_AF-A0A261CFB2-F1
#
_entry.id   AF-A0A261CFB2-F1
#
_cell.length_a   1.000
_cell.length_b   1.000
_cell.length_c   1.000
_cell.angle_alpha   90.00
_cell.angle_beta   90.00
_cell.angle_gamma   90.00
#
_symmetry.space_group_name_H-M   'P 1'
#
loop_
_entity.id
_entity.type
_entity.pdbx_description
1 polymer ?
#
loop_
_entity_poly.entity_id
_entity_poly.type
_entity_poly.pdbx_seq_one_letter_code
_entity_poly.pdbx_strand_id
1 'polypeptide(L)'
;MGAHVSGFTNEKELDLMDKMWGDSDADPNDTAWLGAKRREECITMGIVNKIGGFHSDENHPCSRLRVFEWINGVAPNPPDFRAHWIAEYEPNFSGNDEKCVSLLKGTHNVQGWSSKPILATKKLNDIPCNESFYYFCGREAPIVRKS
;
A
#
# COMPACT_ATOMS: atom_id res chain seq x y z
N MET A 1 -20.92 -2.54 -10.82
CA MET A 1 -20.11 -1.32 -10.64
C MET A 1 -18.80 -1.49 -11.39
N GLY A 2 -18.26 -0.44 -12.02
CA GLY A 2 -17.05 -0.49 -12.87
C GLY A 2 -15.91 0.38 -12.32
N ALA A 3 -15.79 0.47 -10.99
CA ALA A 3 -14.72 1.15 -10.27
C ALA A 3 -13.97 0.11 -9.43
N HIS A 4 -12.69 0.36 -9.15
CA HIS A 4 -11.82 -0.55 -8.41
C HIS A 4 -11.19 0.18 -7.22
N VAL A 5 -10.63 -0.56 -6.25
CA VAL A 5 -9.85 0.03 -5.17
C VAL A 5 -8.64 0.75 -5.78
N SER A 6 -8.49 2.03 -5.49
CA SER A 6 -7.50 2.90 -6.13
C SER A 6 -6.07 2.59 -5.74
N GLY A 7 -5.15 3.03 -6.59
CA GLY A 7 -3.75 3.23 -6.26
C GLY A 7 -3.34 4.68 -6.51
N PHE A 8 -2.04 4.91 -6.54
CA PHE A 8 -1.45 6.20 -6.92
C PHE A 8 -0.26 5.96 -7.85
N THR A 9 -0.06 6.89 -8.77
CA THR A 9 1.02 6.88 -9.77
C THR A 9 2.22 7.69 -9.28
N ASN A 10 1.99 8.67 -8.40
CA ASN A 10 3.01 9.60 -7.92
C ASN A 10 2.54 10.28 -6.63
N GLU A 11 3.43 11.07 -6.01
CA GLU A 11 3.11 11.77 -4.76
C GLU A 11 1.93 12.75 -4.86
N LYS A 12 1.68 13.38 -6.01
CA LYS A 12 0.53 14.30 -6.12
C LYS A 12 -0.81 13.55 -6.02
N GLU A 13 -0.87 12.34 -6.53
CA GLU A 13 -2.07 11.50 -6.38
C GLU A 13 -2.21 10.99 -4.94
N LEU A 14 -1.10 10.64 -4.28
CA LEU A 14 -1.12 10.26 -2.88
C LEU A 14 -1.53 11.43 -1.97
N ASP A 15 -1.04 12.65 -2.23
CA ASP A 15 -1.47 13.88 -1.57
C ASP A 15 -2.96 14.14 -1.78
N LEU A 16 -3.47 13.91 -2.99
CA LEU A 16 -4.90 14.03 -3.28
C LEU A 16 -5.72 13.03 -2.47
N MET A 17 -5.27 11.77 -2.38
CA MET A 17 -5.93 10.75 -1.55
C MET A 17 -5.94 11.14 -0.06
N ASP A 18 -4.81 11.62 0.46
CA ASP A 18 -4.70 12.09 1.86
C ASP A 18 -5.64 13.27 2.14
N LYS A 19 -5.72 14.22 1.20
CA LYS A 19 -6.65 15.34 1.27
C LYS A 19 -8.11 14.87 1.23
N MET A 20 -8.46 13.99 0.29
CA MET A 20 -9.82 13.42 0.19
C MET A 20 -10.24 12.72 1.49
N TRP A 21 -9.30 12.04 2.16
CA TRP A 21 -9.54 11.48 3.48
C TRP A 21 -9.84 12.58 4.49
N GLY A 22 -9.01 13.63 4.55
CA GLY A 22 -9.21 14.75 5.48
C GLY A 22 -10.50 15.54 5.25
N ASP A 23 -11.01 15.54 4.02
CA ASP A 23 -12.29 16.17 3.63
C ASP A 23 -13.51 15.22 3.83
N SER A 24 -13.29 14.00 4.33
CA SER A 24 -14.33 12.99 4.57
C SER A 24 -14.65 12.80 6.06
N ASP A 25 -15.66 11.99 6.36
CA ASP A 25 -16.00 11.57 7.74
C ASP A 25 -15.18 10.35 8.23
N ALA A 26 -14.18 9.90 7.47
CA ALA A 26 -13.32 8.79 7.89
C ALA A 26 -12.40 9.21 9.04
N ASP A 27 -12.10 8.30 9.95
CA ASP A 27 -11.24 8.57 11.11
C ASP A 27 -9.85 9.06 10.65
N PRO A 28 -9.35 10.19 11.17
CA PRO A 28 -8.08 10.78 10.77
C PRO A 28 -6.83 9.96 11.19
N ASN A 29 -6.97 8.89 11.99
CA ASN A 29 -5.89 8.02 12.44
C ASN A 29 -6.09 6.54 12.03
N ASP A 30 -6.95 6.27 11.06
CA ASP A 30 -7.25 4.91 10.62
C ASP A 30 -6.48 4.53 9.35
N THR A 31 -6.86 3.39 8.78
CA THR A 31 -6.18 2.69 7.71
C THR A 31 -7.12 2.53 6.52
N ALA A 32 -6.57 2.62 5.31
CA ALA A 32 -7.31 2.38 4.08
C ALA A 32 -6.62 1.34 3.21
N TRP A 33 -7.40 0.58 2.46
CA TRP A 33 -6.90 -0.32 1.43
C TRP A 33 -6.38 0.44 0.22
N LEU A 34 -5.27 -0.07 -0.33
CA LEU A 34 -4.80 0.24 -1.67
C LEU A 34 -5.04 -0.95 -2.60
N GLY A 35 -5.28 -0.67 -3.89
CA GLY A 35 -5.54 -1.68 -4.92
C GLY A 35 -4.33 -2.53 -5.31
N ALA A 36 -3.26 -2.52 -4.52
CA ALA A 36 -2.07 -3.32 -4.73
C ALA A 36 -2.19 -4.69 -4.05
N LYS A 37 -1.70 -5.73 -4.73
CA LYS A 37 -1.62 -7.08 -4.18
C LYS A 37 -0.24 -7.68 -4.43
N ARG A 38 0.23 -8.49 -3.49
CA ARG A 38 1.46 -9.25 -3.64
C ARG A 38 1.31 -10.24 -4.81
N ARG A 39 2.36 -10.35 -5.63
CA ARG A 39 2.41 -11.28 -6.76
C ARG A 39 2.44 -12.72 -6.24
N GLU A 40 1.64 -13.60 -6.84
CA GLU A 40 1.42 -14.96 -6.31
C GLU A 40 2.68 -15.82 -6.37
N GLU A 41 3.57 -15.57 -7.34
CA GLU A 41 4.86 -16.23 -7.46
C GLU A 41 5.89 -15.73 -6.43
N CYS A 42 5.61 -14.62 -5.75
CA CYS A 42 6.51 -13.98 -4.79
C CYS A 42 6.11 -14.31 -3.34
N ILE A 43 5.87 -15.58 -3.04
CA ILE A 43 5.61 -16.07 -1.69
C ILE A 43 6.92 -16.64 -1.15
N THR A 44 7.64 -15.83 -0.38
CA THR A 44 8.83 -16.24 0.38
C THR A 44 8.52 -16.27 1.87
N MET A 45 9.40 -16.80 2.71
CA MET A 45 9.19 -16.76 4.15
C MET A 45 9.39 -15.33 4.67
N GLY A 46 8.39 -14.77 5.35
CA GLY A 46 8.50 -13.49 6.04
C GLY A 46 9.00 -13.63 7.46
N ILE A 47 9.49 -12.52 8.04
CA ILE A 47 9.99 -12.50 9.42
C ILE A 47 9.60 -11.18 10.09
N VAL A 48 8.82 -11.28 11.16
CA VAL A 48 8.38 -10.13 11.97
C VAL A 48 9.57 -9.25 12.39
N ASN A 49 9.44 -7.94 12.16
CA ASN A 49 10.42 -6.90 12.51
C ASN A 49 11.84 -7.15 11.94
N LYS A 50 11.96 -7.89 10.84
CA LYS A 50 13.23 -8.10 10.13
C LYS A 50 13.04 -7.98 8.64
N ILE A 51 14.09 -7.56 7.95
CA ILE A 51 14.13 -7.59 6.48
C ILE A 51 13.95 -9.04 6.04
N GLY A 52 12.89 -9.30 5.28
CA GLY A 52 12.44 -10.62 4.86
C GLY A 52 11.26 -10.49 3.90
N GLY A 53 10.69 -11.62 3.46
CA GLY A 53 9.48 -11.56 2.62
C GLY A 53 9.69 -11.08 1.18
N PHE A 54 10.92 -10.85 0.73
CA PHE A 54 11.23 -10.53 -0.68
C PHE A 54 12.66 -10.99 -1.05
N HIS A 55 12.95 -11.01 -2.34
CA HIS A 55 14.28 -11.35 -2.86
C HIS A 55 15.24 -10.15 -2.74
N SER A 56 16.50 -10.40 -2.35
CA SER A 56 17.48 -9.34 -2.06
C SER A 56 18.02 -8.62 -3.31
N ASP A 57 18.11 -9.31 -4.45
CA ASP A 57 18.43 -8.69 -5.74
C ASP A 57 17.30 -7.77 -6.20
N GLU A 58 17.59 -6.47 -6.37
CA GLU A 58 16.64 -5.44 -6.81
C GLU A 58 16.05 -5.72 -8.20
N ASN A 59 16.77 -6.44 -9.06
CA ASN A 59 16.34 -6.76 -10.41
C ASN A 59 15.44 -8.01 -10.48
N HIS A 60 15.40 -8.81 -9.41
CA HIS A 60 14.57 -10.00 -9.35
C HIS A 60 13.08 -9.62 -9.42
N PRO A 61 12.21 -10.40 -10.11
CA PRO A 61 10.76 -10.12 -10.16
C PRO A 61 10.09 -10.01 -8.79
N CYS A 62 10.64 -10.71 -7.79
CA CYS A 62 10.19 -10.67 -6.40
C CYS A 62 11.05 -9.79 -5.49
N SER A 63 11.76 -8.80 -6.06
CA SER A 63 12.49 -7.82 -5.26
C SER A 63 11.54 -6.95 -4.45
N ARG A 64 12.06 -6.24 -3.45
CA ARG A 64 11.27 -5.32 -2.61
C ARG A 64 10.42 -4.32 -3.43
N LEU A 65 10.94 -3.88 -4.58
CA LEU A 65 10.28 -2.90 -5.45
C LEU A 65 9.23 -3.50 -6.39
N ARG A 66 9.20 -4.83 -6.52
CA ARG A 66 8.42 -5.53 -7.56
C ARG A 66 7.50 -6.60 -7.00
N VAL A 67 7.55 -6.84 -5.69
CA VAL A 67 6.78 -7.89 -5.01
C VAL A 67 5.26 -7.60 -4.98
N PHE A 68 4.86 -6.35 -5.18
CA PHE A 68 3.47 -5.92 -5.32
C PHE A 68 3.17 -5.43 -6.73
N GLU A 69 1.92 -5.56 -7.14
CA GLU A 69 1.38 -4.96 -8.36
C GLU A 69 0.01 -4.33 -8.10
N TRP A 70 -0.27 -3.22 -8.79
CA TRP A 70 -1.61 -2.66 -8.91
C TRP A 70 -2.51 -3.62 -9.69
N ILE A 71 -3.60 -4.05 -9.06
CA ILE A 71 -4.60 -4.90 -9.68
C ILE A 71 -5.60 -4.02 -10.46
N ASN A 72 -6.21 -4.57 -11.50
CA ASN A 72 -7.18 -3.88 -12.36
C ASN A 72 -6.64 -2.62 -13.06
N GLY A 73 -5.31 -2.47 -13.19
CA GLY A 73 -4.69 -1.37 -13.92
C GLY A 73 -4.96 0.01 -13.31
N VAL A 74 -5.18 0.10 -11.99
CA VAL A 74 -5.51 1.38 -11.32
C VAL A 74 -4.36 2.39 -11.29
N ALA A 75 -3.13 1.95 -11.54
CA ALA A 75 -1.94 2.76 -11.77
C ALA A 75 -0.85 1.91 -12.50
N PRO A 76 0.20 2.53 -13.07
CA PRO A 76 1.29 1.81 -13.74
C PRO A 76 2.08 0.88 -12.81
N ASN A 77 2.42 -0.32 -13.29
CA ASN A 77 3.23 -1.29 -12.55
C ASN A 77 4.74 -1.16 -12.86
N PRO A 78 5.63 -1.45 -11.89
CA PRO A 78 5.33 -1.74 -10.48
C PRO A 78 4.99 -0.45 -9.68
N PRO A 79 4.27 -0.55 -8.55
CA PRO A 79 4.06 0.56 -7.65
C PRO A 79 5.39 1.13 -7.10
N ASP A 80 5.51 2.45 -6.98
CA ASP A 80 6.64 3.07 -6.30
C ASP A 80 6.32 3.31 -4.81
N PHE A 81 6.68 2.32 -3.98
CA PHE A 81 6.45 2.35 -2.53
C PHE A 81 7.70 2.74 -1.73
N ARG A 82 8.85 3.01 -2.38
CA ARG A 82 10.16 3.03 -1.73
C ARG A 82 10.25 4.01 -0.55
N ALA A 83 9.65 5.19 -0.68
CA ALA A 83 9.66 6.23 0.35
C ALA A 83 8.53 6.10 1.39
N HIS A 84 7.60 5.17 1.18
CA HIS A 84 6.33 5.13 1.87
C HIS A 84 6.19 3.99 2.86
N TRP A 85 7.04 2.96 2.85
CA TRP A 85 7.02 1.95 3.91
C TRP A 85 7.15 2.58 5.31
N ILE A 86 6.32 2.12 6.25
CA ILE A 86 6.29 2.63 7.63
C ILE A 86 7.58 2.33 8.39
N ALA A 87 8.25 1.23 8.06
CA ALA A 87 9.53 0.85 8.61
C ALA A 87 10.48 0.29 7.53
N GLU A 88 11.78 0.32 7.82
CA GLU A 88 12.81 -0.13 6.87
C GLU A 88 12.68 -1.61 6.48
N TYR A 89 12.12 -2.43 7.37
CA TYR A 89 11.93 -3.86 7.15
C TYR A 89 10.68 -4.21 6.33
N GLU A 90 9.77 -3.26 6.09
CA GLU A 90 8.56 -3.52 5.30
C GLU A 90 8.82 -3.46 3.78
N PRO A 91 8.13 -4.27 2.95
CA PRO A 91 7.14 -5.26 3.33
C PRO A 91 7.81 -6.53 3.85
N ASN A 92 7.42 -7.01 5.03
CA ASN A 92 8.14 -8.10 5.71
C ASN A 92 7.49 -9.48 5.53
N PHE A 93 6.26 -9.51 5.00
CA PHE A 93 5.45 -10.71 4.77
C PHE A 93 5.23 -11.59 6.01
N SER A 94 5.08 -10.97 7.18
CA SER A 94 4.85 -11.64 8.46
C SER A 94 3.65 -12.59 8.35
N GLY A 95 3.69 -13.68 9.11
CA GLY A 95 2.65 -14.71 9.06
C GLY A 95 2.57 -15.50 7.75
N ASN A 96 3.34 -15.11 6.72
CA ASN A 96 3.24 -15.60 5.34
C ASN A 96 1.86 -15.36 4.69
N ASP A 97 1.14 -14.33 5.13
CA ASP A 97 -0.22 -14.01 4.67
C ASP A 97 -0.46 -12.52 4.35
N GLU A 98 0.54 -11.65 4.56
CA GLU A 98 0.51 -10.21 4.26
C GLU A 98 0.55 -9.90 2.74
N LYS A 99 -0.57 -10.18 2.07
CA LYS A 99 -0.68 -10.11 0.60
C LYS A 99 -1.29 -8.80 0.09
N CYS A 100 -1.78 -7.93 0.97
CA CYS A 100 -2.41 -6.66 0.62
C CYS A 100 -1.61 -5.48 1.20
N VAL A 101 -1.83 -4.28 0.66
CA VAL A 101 -1.14 -3.06 1.11
C VAL A 101 -2.16 -2.10 1.72
N SER A 102 -1.83 -1.58 2.89
CA SER A 102 -2.61 -0.56 3.55
C SER A 102 -1.93 0.81 3.52
N LEU A 103 -2.71 1.87 3.34
CA LEU A 103 -2.34 3.27 3.49
C LEU A 103 -2.73 3.76 4.88
N LEU A 104 -1.77 4.28 5.62
CA LEU A 104 -1.92 4.74 7.00
C LEU A 104 -2.15 6.26 7.04
N LYS A 105 -2.98 6.71 7.98
CA LYS A 105 -3.21 8.13 8.27
C LYS A 105 -2.99 8.42 9.75
N GLY A 106 -2.49 9.62 10.05
CA GLY A 106 -2.38 10.09 11.42
C GLY A 106 -1.32 9.37 12.23
N THR A 107 -1.55 9.26 13.54
CA THR A 107 -0.56 8.70 14.48
C THR A 107 -0.94 7.28 14.89
N HIS A 108 -0.02 6.34 14.70
CA HIS A 108 -0.19 4.94 15.08
C HIS A 108 0.76 4.55 16.22
N ASN A 109 0.30 3.62 17.07
CA ASN A 109 1.09 3.04 18.15
C ASN A 109 1.04 1.51 18.07
N VAL A 110 1.65 0.96 17.02
CA VAL A 110 1.72 -0.49 16.77
C VAL A 110 3.04 -1.04 17.30
N GLN A 111 2.93 -2.06 18.16
CA GLN A 111 4.09 -2.76 18.69
C GLN A 111 4.84 -3.46 17.54
N GLY A 112 6.12 -3.13 17.38
CA GLY A 112 6.97 -3.64 16.29
C GLY A 112 7.48 -2.52 15.38
N TRP A 113 6.63 -1.55 15.04
CA TRP A 113 7.00 -0.39 14.22
C TRP A 113 7.92 0.58 14.98
N SER A 114 7.60 0.87 16.24
CA SER A 114 8.35 1.80 17.07
C SER A 114 8.05 1.59 18.56
N SER A 115 8.95 2.08 19.44
CA SER A 115 8.72 2.16 20.89
C SER A 115 7.89 3.38 21.31
N LYS A 116 7.57 4.27 20.37
CA LYS A 116 6.79 5.48 20.56
C LYS A 116 5.79 5.64 19.41
N PRO A 117 4.67 6.35 19.63
CA PRO A 117 3.75 6.69 18.55
C PRO A 117 4.47 7.34 17.37
N ILE A 118 4.12 6.92 16.16
CA ILE A 118 4.71 7.38 14.90
C ILE A 118 3.65 8.07 14.05
N LEU A 119 4.00 9.22 13.47
CA LEU A 119 3.18 9.85 12.43
C LEU A 119 3.32 9.04 11.15
N ALA A 120 2.28 8.26 10.84
CA ALA A 120 2.26 7.31 9.73
C ALA A 120 1.47 7.83 8.52
N THR A 121 1.04 9.10 8.52
CA THR A 121 0.36 9.71 7.37
C THR A 121 1.13 9.48 6.08
N LYS A 122 0.44 8.90 5.07
CA LYS A 122 0.99 8.51 3.76
C LYS A 122 2.06 7.41 3.82
N LYS A 123 2.10 6.63 4.92
CA LYS A 123 2.93 5.44 5.05
C LYS A 123 2.16 4.17 4.73
N LEU A 124 2.91 3.11 4.41
CA LEU A 124 2.41 1.85 3.92
C LEU A 124 2.86 0.70 4.82
N ASN A 125 2.01 -0.31 4.88
CA ASN A 125 2.29 -1.59 5.52
C ASN A 125 1.74 -2.72 4.63
N ASP A 126 2.45 -3.83 4.50
CA ASP A 126 1.82 -5.06 4.02
C ASP A 126 1.07 -5.74 5.16
N ILE A 127 -0.10 -6.28 4.86
CA ILE A 127 -1.04 -6.76 5.88
C ILE A 127 -1.92 -7.87 5.30
N PRO A 128 -2.45 -8.80 6.12
CA PRO A 128 -3.34 -9.83 5.63
C PRO A 128 -4.60 -9.22 5.00
N CYS A 129 -5.09 -9.79 3.91
CA CYS A 129 -6.17 -9.20 3.12
C CYS A 129 -7.57 -9.28 3.76
N ASN A 130 -7.71 -9.83 4.97
CA ASN A 130 -8.97 -10.07 5.67
C ASN A 130 -9.31 -8.98 6.70
N GLU A 131 -8.55 -7.89 6.75
CA GLU A 131 -8.84 -6.74 7.62
C GLU A 131 -10.00 -5.87 7.11
N SER A 132 -10.63 -5.16 8.04
CA SER A 132 -11.73 -4.22 7.73
C SER A 132 -11.23 -2.78 7.77
N PHE A 133 -10.88 -2.24 6.60
CA PHE A 133 -10.38 -0.88 6.44
C PHE A 133 -11.24 -0.05 5.49
N TYR A 134 -11.09 1.27 5.56
CA TYR A 134 -11.59 2.20 4.55
C TYR A 134 -10.97 1.88 3.18
N TYR A 135 -11.50 2.47 2.11
CA TYR A 135 -10.92 2.31 0.78
C TYR A 135 -11.29 3.47 -0.13
N PHE A 136 -10.42 3.76 -1.08
CA PHE A 136 -10.70 4.69 -2.16
C PHE A 136 -11.16 3.90 -3.38
N CYS A 137 -12.26 4.29 -4.00
CA CYS A 137 -12.68 3.73 -5.28
C CYS A 137 -12.41 4.72 -6.41
N GLY A 138 -11.72 4.25 -7.44
CA GLY A 138 -11.37 5.01 -8.63
C GLY A 138 -11.86 4.34 -9.90
N ARG A 139 -12.07 5.16 -10.93
CA ARG A 139 -12.35 4.71 -12.29
C ARG A 139 -11.65 5.68 -13.25
N GLU A 140 -11.00 5.13 -14.27
CA GLU A 140 -10.41 5.95 -15.33
C GLU A 140 -11.48 6.83 -15.98
N ALA A 141 -11.17 8.11 -16.17
CA ALA A 141 -12.08 9.04 -16.81
C ALA A 141 -12.20 8.70 -18.31
N PRO A 142 -13.41 8.73 -18.90
CA PRO A 142 -13.55 8.49 -20.33
C PRO A 142 -12.81 9.56 -21.14
N ILE A 143 -12.10 9.14 -22.20
CA ILE A 143 -11.42 10.07 -23.11
C ILE A 143 -12.48 10.83 -23.92
N VAL A 144 -12.68 12.10 -23.60
CA VAL A 144 -13.56 12.99 -24.37
C VAL A 144 -12.75 13.57 -25.54
N ARG A 145 -12.95 13.04 -26.75
CA ARG A 145 -12.45 13.70 -27.97
C ARG A 145 -13.29 14.96 -28.19
N LYS A 146 -12.66 16.13 -28.12
CA LYS A 146 -13.28 17.37 -28.60
C LYS A 146 -13.26 17.34 -30.12
N SER A 147 -14.45 17.27 -30.73
CA SER A 147 -14.67 17.51 -32.17
C SER A 147 -14.46 18.97 -32.51
#